data_AF-A0A6P0LTS4-F1
#
_entry.id   AF-A0A6P0LTS4-F1
#
_cell.length_a   1.000
_cell.length_b   1.000
_cell.length_c   1.000
_cell.angle_alpha   90.00
_cell.angle_beta   90.00
_cell.angle_gamma   90.00
#
_symmetry.space_group_name_H-M   'P 1'
#
loop_
_entity.id
_entity.type
_entity.pdbx_description
1 polymer ?
#
loop_
_entity_poly.entity_id
_entity_poly.type
_entity_poly.pdbx_seq_one_letter_code
_entity_poly.pdbx_strand_id
1 'polypeptide(L)' 'MPSQFPTNPDNNPDDYSQNKIRVQHILKGSRKAITNTMHTLYALGYTEIAEWSPLQPTDVPGEFITISTKYFRLR' A
#
# COMPACT_ATOMS: atom_id res chain seq x y z
N MET A 1 1.38 -38.09 22.71
CA MET A 1 0.96 -37.86 21.31
C MET A 1 0.99 -36.35 21.07
N PRO A 2 1.63 -35.83 20.02
CA PRO A 2 1.63 -34.39 19.80
C PRO A 2 0.29 -33.97 19.19
N SER A 3 -0.38 -33.02 19.84
CA SER A 3 -1.63 -32.42 19.39
C SER A 3 -1.40 -31.64 18.10
N GLN A 4 -2.03 -32.05 17.02
CA GLN A 4 -2.04 -31.33 15.75
C GLN A 4 -2.95 -30.11 15.90
N PHE A 5 -2.37 -28.90 15.81
CA PHE A 5 -3.14 -27.66 15.77
C PHE A 5 -4.06 -27.67 14.54
N PRO A 6 -5.29 -27.12 14.62
CA PRO A 6 -6.14 -27.00 13.45
C PRO A 6 -5.47 -26.06 12.45
N THR A 7 -5.07 -26.58 11.29
CA THR A 7 -4.69 -25.77 10.13
C THR A 7 -5.93 -25.05 9.65
N ASN A 8 -6.06 -23.79 10.03
CA ASN A 8 -7.12 -22.90 9.57
C ASN A 8 -6.96 -22.74 8.04
N PRO A 9 -7.94 -23.15 7.21
CA PRO A 9 -7.82 -23.10 5.75
C PRO A 9 -7.88 -21.67 5.19
N ASP A 10 -8.17 -20.67 6.02
CA ASP A 10 -8.29 -19.25 5.62
C ASP A 10 -6.94 -18.54 5.42
N ASN A 11 -5.81 -19.21 5.62
CA ASN A 11 -4.47 -18.62 5.46
C ASN A 11 -3.84 -18.92 4.09
N ASN A 12 -4.64 -19.24 3.07
CA ASN A 12 -4.10 -19.36 1.72
C ASN A 12 -4.09 -17.98 1.03
N PRO A 13 -2.93 -17.32 0.84
CA PRO A 13 -2.86 -16.08 0.10
C PRO A 13 -3.12 -16.28 -1.41
N ASP A 14 -3.40 -17.51 -1.87
CA ASP A 14 -3.51 -17.82 -3.29
C ASP A 14 -4.91 -17.55 -3.89
N ASP A 15 -5.87 -17.03 -3.11
CA ASP A 15 -7.17 -16.58 -3.66
C ASP A 15 -7.12 -15.12 -4.14
N TYR A 16 -6.12 -14.79 -4.94
CA TYR A 16 -6.15 -13.60 -5.80
C TYR A 16 -6.39 -14.08 -7.22
N SER A 17 -7.56 -13.73 -7.76
CA SER A 17 -7.88 -13.73 -9.19
C SER A 17 -6.60 -13.66 -10.04
N GLN A 18 -6.28 -14.75 -10.76
CA GLN A 18 -4.96 -14.99 -11.40
C GLN A 18 -4.47 -13.89 -12.37
N ASN A 19 -5.23 -12.82 -12.58
CA ASN A 19 -4.92 -11.73 -13.50
C ASN A 19 -4.73 -10.35 -12.82
N LYS A 20 -4.68 -10.23 -11.48
CA LYS A 20 -4.45 -8.94 -10.79
C LYS A 20 -3.02 -8.82 -10.25
N ILE A 21 -2.26 -7.84 -10.74
CA ILE A 21 -0.95 -7.44 -10.22
C ILE A 21 -1.13 -6.42 -9.11
N ARG A 22 -0.61 -6.72 -7.93
CA ARG A 22 -0.50 -5.79 -6.80
C ARG A 22 0.74 -4.92 -6.94
N VAL A 23 0.57 -3.60 -6.91
CA VAL A 23 1.67 -2.61 -6.96
C VAL A 23 1.59 -1.70 -5.75
N GLN A 24 2.67 -1.61 -4.99
CA GLN A 24 2.83 -0.66 -3.90
C GLN A 24 3.53 0.60 -4.37
N HIS A 25 2.99 1.76 -3.99
CA HIS A 25 3.63 3.06 -4.18
C HIS A 25 4.04 3.60 -2.83
N ILE A 26 5.30 3.98 -2.71
CA ILE A 26 5.88 4.52 -1.49
C ILE A 26 6.34 5.93 -1.77
N LEU A 27 5.82 6.91 -1.03
CA LEU A 27 6.32 8.28 -1.05
C LEU A 27 7.13 8.51 0.22
N LYS A 28 8.39 8.93 0.06
CA LYS A 28 9.27 9.34 1.16
C LYS A 28 9.80 10.75 0.90
N GLY A 29 9.86 11.57 1.94
CA GLY A 29 10.39 12.92 1.86
C GLY A 29 9.74 13.87 2.85
N SER A 30 9.91 15.18 2.64
CA SER A 30 9.26 16.17 3.50
C SER A 30 7.74 16.08 3.43
N ARG A 31 7.06 16.42 4.53
CA ARG A 31 5.59 16.47 4.60
C ARG A 31 4.99 17.27 3.43
N LYS A 32 5.57 18.44 3.11
CA LYS A 32 5.11 19.29 2.01
C LYS A 32 5.25 18.60 0.65
N ALA A 33 6.39 17.95 0.39
CA ALA A 33 6.61 17.24 -0.87
C ALA A 33 5.62 16.08 -1.03
N ILE A 34 5.41 15.29 0.03
CA ILE A 34 4.45 14.18 0.02
C ILE A 34 3.04 14.68 -0.25
N THR A 35 2.57 15.69 0.48
CA THR A 35 1.22 16.25 0.30
C THR A 35 1.01 16.79 -1.11
N ASN A 36 1.99 17.50 -1.67
CA ASN A 36 1.92 18.00 -3.05
C ASN A 36 1.84 16.86 -4.07
N THR A 37 2.65 15.81 -3.89
CA THR A 37 2.63 14.63 -4.77
C THR A 37 1.29 13.90 -4.68
N MET A 38 0.74 13.70 -3.48
CA MET A 38 -0.57 13.09 -3.28
C MET A 38 -1.67 13.86 -4.01
N HIS A 39 -1.73 15.19 -3.86
CA HIS A 39 -2.72 16.02 -4.55
C HIS A 39 -2.52 16.02 -6.08
N THR A 40 -1.27 15.98 -6.55
CA THR A 40 -0.98 15.87 -7.99
C THR A 40 -1.50 14.55 -8.55
N LEU A 41 -1.21 13.43 -7.88
CA LEU A 41 -1.69 12.10 -8.30
C LEU A 41 -3.22 11.99 -8.23
N TYR A 42 -3.84 12.63 -7.23
CA TYR A 42 -5.30 12.74 -7.15
C TYR A 42 -5.88 13.52 -8.33
N ALA A 43 -5.33 14.70 -8.65
CA ALA A 43 -5.78 15.53 -9.77
C ALA A 43 -5.63 14.81 -11.13
N LEU A 44 -4.66 13.91 -11.26
CA LEU A 44 -4.47 13.06 -12.44
C LEU A 44 -5.40 11.83 -12.46
N GLY A 45 -6.25 11.64 -11.45
CA GLY A 45 -7.11 10.46 -11.32
C GLY A 45 -6.35 9.18 -11.02
N TYR A 46 -5.09 9.28 -10.55
CA TYR A 46 -4.24 8.12 -10.35
C TYR A 46 -4.55 7.38 -9.05
N THR A 47 -4.67 8.09 -7.92
CA THR A 47 -4.92 7.50 -6.59
C THR A 47 -5.73 8.48 -5.75
N GLU A 48 -6.72 7.98 -5.02
CA GLU A 48 -7.53 8.78 -4.11
C GLU A 48 -6.73 9.19 -2.87
N ILE A 49 -6.99 10.38 -2.31
CA ILE A 49 -6.26 10.84 -1.11
C ILE A 49 -6.44 9.86 0.07
N ALA A 50 -7.63 9.25 0.20
CA ALA A 50 -7.95 8.30 1.25
C ALA A 50 -7.31 6.91 1.06
N GLU A 51 -6.77 6.58 -0.12
CA GLU A 51 -6.08 5.31 -0.38
C GLU A 51 -4.64 5.29 0.16
N TRP A 52 -4.11 6.46 0.53
CA TRP A 52 -2.81 6.58 1.16
C TRP A 52 -2.88 6.25 2.65
N SER A 53 -1.88 5.53 3.16
CA SER A 53 -1.71 5.34 4.59
C SER A 53 -1.47 6.69 5.29
N PRO A 54 -1.80 6.83 6.58
CA PRO A 54 -1.40 7.98 7.36
C PRO A 54 0.11 8.24 7.24
N LEU A 55 0.52 9.50 7.18
CA LEU A 55 1.93 9.87 7.15
C LEU A 55 2.61 9.47 8.46
N GLN A 56 3.66 8.67 8.37
CA GLN A 56 4.47 8.24 9.51
C GLN A 56 5.84 8.90 9.45
N PRO A 57 6.43 9.34 10.58
CA PRO A 57 7.82 9.77 10.62
C PRO A 57 8.75 8.58 10.34
N THR A 58 9.93 8.87 9.80
CA THR A 58 11.01 7.88 9.63
C THR A 58 12.15 8.16 10.61
N ASP A 59 13.21 7.37 10.57
CA ASP A 59 14.43 7.60 11.36
C ASP A 59 15.21 8.85 10.90
N VAL A 60 14.87 9.42 9.73
CA VAL A 60 15.47 10.65 9.22
C VAL A 60 14.63 11.86 9.67
N PRO A 61 15.20 12.81 10.44
CA PRO A 61 14.47 13.99 10.89
C PRO A 61 13.88 14.80 9.74
N GLY A 62 12.59 15.11 9.82
CA GLY A 62 11.86 15.85 8.80
C GLY A 62 11.41 15.02 7.59
N GLU A 63 11.78 13.74 7.51
CA GLU A 63 11.32 12.80 6.50
C GLU A 63 10.13 11.97 7.01
N PHE A 64 9.11 11.89 6.17
CA PHE A 64 7.90 11.10 6.39
C PHE A 64 7.76 10.04 5.30
N ILE A 65 6.90 9.07 5.55
CA ILE A 65 6.53 8.03 4.60
C ILE A 65 5.00 7.88 4.55
N THR A 66 4.48 7.60 3.36
CA THR A 66 3.11 7.12 3.13
C THR A 66 3.11 6.09 2.01
N ILE A 67 2.18 5.15 2.07
CA ILE A 67 2.11 4.00 1.17
C ILE A 67 0.69 3.90 0.62
N SER A 68 0.55 3.64 -0.68
CA SER A 68 -0.71 3.19 -1.28
C SER A 68 -0.48 1.86 -2.01
N THR A 69 -1.56 1.08 -2.16
CA THR A 69 -1.52 -0.20 -2.89
C THR A 69 -2.61 -0.19 -3.94
N LYS A 70 -2.26 -0.50 -5.19
CA LYS A 70 -3.23 -0.67 -6.29
C LYS A 70 -3.16 -2.09 -6.85
N TYR A 71 -4.28 -2.55 -7.39
CA TYR A 71 -4.39 -3.83 -8.08
C TYR A 71 -4.75 -3.59 -9.54
N PHE A 72 -3.85 -3.92 -10.45
CA PHE A 72 -4.05 -3.76 -11.89
C PHE A 72 -4.40 -5.09 -12.52
N ARG A 73 -5.36 -5.12 -13.45
CA ARG A 73 -5.48 -6.26 -14.34
C ARG A 73 -4.58 -6.04 -15.54
N LEU A 74 -3.71 -7.00 -15.83
CA LEU A 74 -3.06 -7.05 -17.15
C LEU A 74 -4.16 -7.27 -18.20
N ARG A 75 -4.20 -6.41 -19.21
CA ARG A 75 -5.01 -6.62 -20.41
C ARG A 75 -4.20 -7.34 -21.47
#